data_AF-A0A832IKZ3-F1
#
_entry.id   AF-A0A832IKZ3-F1
#
_cell.length_a   1.000
_cell.length_b   1.000
_cell.length_c   1.000
_cell.angle_alpha   90.00
_cell.angle_beta   90.00
_cell.angle_gamma   90.00
#
_symmetry.space_group_name_H-M   'P 1'
#
loop_
_entity.id
_entity.type
_entity.pdbx_description
1 polymer ?
#
loop_
_entity_poly.entity_id
_entity_poly.type
_entity_poly.pdbx_seq_one_letter_code
_entity_poly.pdbx_strand_id
1 'polypeptide(L)'
;MTSVQSRRNIALLIEYDGTAYCGWQIQRNGRSVQAAIEEKISSLLQETIKITGAGRTDAGVHARGQVANFYTSSSWSNSKLKYALNGTLPEDISIRSVVDAPAKFNSRFDAISRKYKYYVSTVKSPFKRFTSAFFPYNFSLKLMNEAASFLLGRQNFKSFTKQSVQQRHFVCEVFQA
;
A
#
# COMPACT_ATOMS: atom_id res chain seq x y z
N MET A 1 -3.31 16.30 38.37
CA MET A 1 -3.73 16.82 37.05
C MET A 1 -3.20 15.87 35.99
N THR A 2 -4.01 14.90 35.57
CA THR A 2 -3.68 14.02 34.45
C THR A 2 -3.76 14.86 33.18
N SER A 3 -2.61 15.24 32.61
CA SER A 3 -2.57 15.87 31.29
C SER A 3 -3.25 14.90 30.31
N VAL A 4 -4.33 15.32 29.66
CA VAL A 4 -4.89 14.59 28.53
C VAL A 4 -3.80 14.57 27.46
N GLN A 5 -3.11 13.44 27.34
CA GLN A 5 -2.03 13.29 26.38
C GLN A 5 -2.66 13.35 24.98
N SER A 6 -2.44 14.47 24.28
CA SER A 6 -3.02 14.71 22.96
C SER A 6 -2.60 13.60 22.00
N ARG A 7 -3.58 12.83 21.52
CA ARG A 7 -3.35 11.70 20.61
C ARG A 7 -2.99 12.23 19.22
N ARG A 8 -1.78 11.93 18.76
CA ARG A 8 -1.29 12.32 17.43
C ARG A 8 -1.80 11.33 16.39
N ASN A 9 -2.11 11.83 15.20
CA ASN A 9 -2.37 11.00 14.01
C ASN A 9 -1.14 11.08 13.11
N ILE A 10 -0.46 9.95 12.91
CA ILE A 10 0.77 9.89 12.15
C ILE A 10 0.47 9.22 10.80
N ALA A 11 0.85 9.87 9.71
CA ALA A 11 0.82 9.28 8.38
C ALA A 11 2.22 8.83 7.95
N LEU A 12 2.27 7.64 7.38
CA LEU A 12 3.46 6.97 6.86
C LEU A 12 3.36 6.88 5.34
N LEU A 13 4.47 7.17 4.65
CA LEU A 13 4.68 6.76 3.26
C LEU A 13 5.59 5.54 3.24
N ILE A 14 5.07 4.43 2.71
CA ILE A 14 5.66 3.09 2.86
C ILE A 14 6.01 2.54 1.47
N GLU A 15 7.20 1.95 1.37
CA GLU A 15 7.60 1.09 0.27
C GLU A 15 7.79 -0.34 0.77
N TYR A 16 7.45 -1.32 -0.06
CA TYR A 16 7.72 -2.71 0.25
C TYR A 16 7.83 -3.59 -0.99
N ASP A 17 8.67 -4.60 -0.89
CA ASP A 17 8.65 -5.77 -1.76
C ASP A 17 7.62 -6.78 -1.20
N GLY A 18 6.52 -6.97 -1.95
CA GLY A 18 5.44 -7.87 -1.54
C GLY A 18 5.73 -9.36 -1.69
N THR A 19 6.88 -9.76 -2.25
CA THR A 19 7.16 -11.16 -2.65
C THR A 19 7.02 -12.15 -1.48
N ALA A 20 7.47 -11.77 -0.28
CA ALA A 20 7.44 -12.63 0.91
C ALA A 20 6.14 -12.54 1.73
N TYR A 21 5.12 -11.83 1.23
CA TYR A 21 3.92 -11.48 1.99
C TYR A 21 2.63 -12.00 1.36
N CYS A 22 1.67 -12.39 2.19
CA CYS A 22 0.29 -12.70 1.77
C CYS A 22 -0.57 -11.46 1.48
N GLY A 23 0.11 -10.36 1.13
CA GLY A 23 -0.47 -9.07 0.80
C GLY A 23 -0.35 -8.05 1.93
N TRP A 24 -1.05 -6.93 1.75
CA TRP A 24 -1.05 -5.84 2.73
C TRP A 24 -1.77 -6.24 4.03
N GLN A 25 -3.01 -6.71 3.92
CA GLN A 25 -3.93 -6.88 5.05
C GLN A 25 -3.56 -8.09 5.92
N ILE A 26 -3.67 -7.94 7.24
CA ILE A 26 -3.56 -9.05 8.20
C ILE A 26 -4.57 -10.15 7.86
N GLN A 27 -4.07 -11.38 7.73
CA GLN A 27 -4.83 -12.59 7.43
C GLN A 27 -4.27 -13.77 8.23
N ARG A 28 -5.04 -14.85 8.39
CA ARG A 28 -4.61 -16.05 9.13
C ARG A 28 -3.60 -16.92 8.37
N ASN A 29 -3.49 -16.72 7.06
CA ASN A 29 -2.79 -17.60 6.12
C ASN A 29 -1.30 -17.29 5.94
N GLY A 30 -0.76 -16.25 6.58
CA GLY A 30 0.64 -15.92 6.46
C GLY A 30 1.02 -14.54 6.96
N ARG A 31 2.29 -14.19 6.73
CA ARG A 31 2.86 -12.89 7.08
C ARG A 31 2.32 -11.81 6.14
N SER A 32 1.80 -10.74 6.72
CA SER A 32 1.32 -9.56 5.97
C SER A 32 2.20 -8.34 6.24
N VAL A 33 2.22 -7.40 5.30
CA VAL A 33 2.97 -6.14 5.46
C VAL A 33 2.40 -5.35 6.64
N GLN A 34 1.08 -5.30 6.79
CA GLN A 34 0.43 -4.61 7.92
C GLN A 34 0.86 -5.17 9.27
N ALA A 35 0.87 -6.51 9.43
CA ALA A 35 1.30 -7.13 10.69
C ALA A 35 2.76 -6.79 11.03
N ALA A 36 3.66 -6.88 10.05
CA ALA A 36 5.08 -6.58 10.25
C ALA A 36 5.30 -5.14 10.72
N ILE A 37 4.56 -4.19 10.14
CA ILE A 37 4.63 -2.78 10.54
C ILE A 37 4.00 -2.56 11.92
N GLU A 38 2.80 -3.10 12.17
CA GLU A 38 2.11 -2.95 13.46
C GLU A 38 2.92 -3.53 14.62
N GLU A 39 3.57 -4.68 14.42
CA GLU A 39 4.45 -5.30 15.42
C GLU A 39 5.61 -4.36 15.81
N LYS A 40 6.33 -3.81 14.82
CA LYS A 40 7.48 -2.95 15.09
C LYS A 40 7.08 -1.61 15.67
N ILE A 41 6.02 -0.98 15.17
CA ILE A 41 5.54 0.28 15.76
C ILE A 41 5.09 0.04 17.20
N SER A 42 4.33 -1.03 17.45
CA SER A 42 3.82 -1.33 18.80
C SER A 42 4.95 -1.59 19.79
N SER A 43 5.97 -2.34 19.36
CA SER A 43 7.17 -2.60 20.17
C SER A 43 7.97 -1.32 20.44
N LEU A 44 8.20 -0.46 19.44
CA LEU A 44 8.95 0.78 19.60
C LEU A 44 8.25 1.79 20.51
N LEU A 45 6.92 1.91 20.38
CA LEU A 45 6.13 2.90 21.11
C LEU A 45 5.59 2.37 22.44
N GLN A 46 5.69 1.07 22.70
CA GLN A 46 5.08 0.41 23.86
C GLN A 46 3.57 0.66 23.94
N GLU A 47 2.91 0.68 22.79
CA GLU A 47 1.49 0.94 22.60
C GLU A 47 0.89 -0.12 21.66
N THR A 48 -0.35 -0.55 21.86
CA THR A 48 -1.02 -1.40 20.86
C THR A 48 -1.44 -0.55 19.66
N ILE A 49 -0.66 -0.61 18.57
CA ILE A 49 -0.90 0.20 17.37
C ILE A 49 -1.60 -0.62 16.29
N LYS A 50 -2.68 -0.04 15.74
CA LYS A 50 -3.34 -0.49 14.52
C LYS A 50 -3.20 0.58 13.44
N ILE A 51 -2.83 0.17 12.23
CA ILE A 51 -2.68 1.08 11.09
C ILE A 51 -3.85 0.96 10.11
N THR A 52 -4.24 2.08 9.50
CA THR A 52 -5.20 2.12 8.39
C THR A 52 -4.46 2.42 7.10
N GLY A 53 -4.40 1.45 6.17
CA GLY A 53 -3.79 1.63 4.85
C GLY A 53 -4.73 2.29 3.83
N ALA A 54 -4.16 3.01 2.85
CA ALA A 54 -4.90 3.70 1.80
C ALA A 54 -5.55 2.74 0.79
N GLY A 55 -4.95 1.57 0.59
CA GLY A 55 -5.49 0.50 -0.23
C GLY A 55 -5.00 -0.86 0.25
N ARG A 56 -5.63 -1.94 -0.24
CA ARG A 56 -5.11 -3.30 -0.07
C ARG A 56 -4.29 -3.66 -1.30
N THR A 57 -3.25 -4.47 -1.08
CA THR A 57 -2.54 -5.16 -2.15
C THR A 57 -2.64 -6.66 -1.92
N ASP A 58 -2.79 -7.42 -3.00
CA ASP A 58 -2.82 -8.89 -2.97
C ASP A 58 -1.41 -9.46 -2.65
N ALA A 59 -1.34 -10.76 -2.37
CA ALA A 59 -0.07 -11.46 -2.16
C ALA A 59 0.91 -11.24 -3.32
N GLY A 60 2.18 -11.02 -3.01
CA GLY A 60 3.23 -10.76 -4.00
C GLY A 60 3.25 -9.33 -4.60
N VAL A 61 2.21 -8.53 -4.41
CA VAL A 61 2.15 -7.17 -5.00
C VAL A 61 3.00 -6.20 -4.18
N HIS A 62 3.92 -5.50 -4.84
CA HIS A 62 4.78 -4.46 -4.24
C HIS A 62 4.07 -3.11 -4.11
N ALA A 63 4.65 -2.20 -3.30
CA ALA A 63 4.27 -0.79 -3.29
C ALA A 63 5.48 0.13 -3.25
N ARG A 64 5.39 1.25 -3.99
CA ARG A 64 6.36 2.36 -3.94
C ARG A 64 5.86 3.57 -3.15
N GLY A 65 4.68 3.47 -2.55
CA GLY A 65 4.03 4.62 -1.92
C GLY A 65 2.68 4.27 -1.34
N GLN A 66 2.61 3.16 -0.61
CA GLN A 66 1.44 2.87 0.20
C GLN A 66 1.39 3.90 1.33
N VAL A 67 0.24 4.54 1.52
CA VAL A 67 0.03 5.45 2.65
C VAL A 67 -0.71 4.69 3.74
N ALA A 68 -0.28 4.85 4.98
CA ALA A 68 -1.04 4.37 6.13
C ALA A 68 -1.00 5.38 7.25
N ASN A 69 -2.03 5.41 8.10
CA ASN A 69 -2.03 6.25 9.28
C ASN A 69 -2.41 5.48 10.54
N PHE A 70 -1.92 5.96 11.67
CA PHE A 70 -2.21 5.41 12.99
C PHE A 70 -2.18 6.50 14.05
N TYR A 71 -2.74 6.19 15.21
CA TYR A 71 -2.78 7.11 16.31
C TYR A 71 -1.88 6.68 17.46
N THR A 72 -1.17 7.62 18.07
CA THR A 72 -0.26 7.34 19.21
C THR A 72 -0.28 8.47 20.25
N SER A 73 0.04 8.14 21.50
CA SER A 73 0.32 9.11 22.58
C SER A 73 1.81 9.50 22.67
N SER A 74 2.66 8.86 21.88
CA SER A 74 4.10 9.08 21.91
C SER A 74 4.51 10.50 21.50
N SER A 75 5.43 11.07 22.28
CA SER A 75 6.08 12.36 22.01
C SER A 75 7.29 12.24 21.08
N TRP A 76 7.57 11.06 20.51
CA TRP A 76 8.71 10.88 19.61
C TRP A 76 8.59 11.78 18.37
N SER A 77 9.68 12.44 17.99
CA SER A 77 9.71 13.20 16.75
C SER A 77 9.54 12.29 15.54
N ASN A 78 9.02 12.85 14.44
CA ASN A 78 8.82 12.10 13.19
C ASN A 78 10.14 11.56 12.63
N SER A 79 11.24 12.30 12.80
CA SER A 79 12.58 11.85 12.40
C SER A 79 13.05 10.65 13.23
N LYS A 80 12.87 10.69 14.55
CA LYS A 80 13.20 9.58 15.44
C LYS A 80 12.38 8.34 15.11
N LEU A 81 11.07 8.51 14.90
CA LEU A 81 10.19 7.41 14.54
C LEU A 81 10.57 6.78 13.20
N LYS A 82 10.83 7.60 12.16
CA LYS A 82 11.31 7.11 10.86
C LYS A 82 12.62 6.32 10.98
N TYR A 83 13.59 6.86 11.71
CA TYR A 83 14.88 6.21 11.93
C TYR A 83 14.72 4.87 12.64
N ALA A 84 13.98 4.84 13.76
CA ALA A 84 13.77 3.63 14.53
C ALA A 84 12.99 2.55 13.76
N LEU A 85 11.97 2.95 12.99
CA LEU A 85 11.23 2.02 12.14
C LEU A 85 12.12 1.42 11.07
N ASN A 86 12.87 2.22 10.31
CA ASN A 86 13.76 1.67 9.28
C ASN A 86 14.93 0.85 9.86
N GLY A 87 15.31 1.08 11.12
CA GLY A 87 16.31 0.25 11.80
C GLY A 87 15.80 -1.09 12.33
N THR A 88 14.47 -1.30 12.39
CA THR A 88 13.86 -2.50 12.99
C THR A 88 12.91 -3.25 12.05
N LEU A 89 12.43 -2.59 11.01
CA LEU A 89 11.64 -3.22 9.97
C LEU A 89 12.50 -4.21 9.18
N PRO A 90 11.88 -5.27 8.64
CA PRO A 90 12.55 -6.19 7.73
C PRO A 90 13.06 -5.45 6.47
N GLU A 91 14.10 -6.00 5.82
CA GLU A 91 14.77 -5.39 4.66
C GLU A 91 13.85 -5.11 3.46
N ASP A 92 12.73 -5.81 3.38
CA ASP A 92 11.73 -5.72 2.32
C ASP A 92 10.62 -4.70 2.61
N ILE A 93 10.70 -3.92 3.70
CA ILE A 93 9.78 -2.82 4.04
C ILE A 93 10.58 -1.59 4.48
N SER A 94 10.26 -0.42 3.92
CA SER A 94 10.84 0.85 4.36
C SER A 94 9.82 1.97 4.49
N ILE A 95 10.08 2.87 5.43
CA ILE A 95 9.33 4.09 5.68
C ILE A 95 10.07 5.26 5.01
N ARG A 96 9.47 5.80 3.96
CA ARG A 96 10.00 6.95 3.22
C ARG A 96 9.68 8.28 3.88
N SER A 97 8.52 8.40 4.50
CA SER A 97 8.11 9.62 5.18
C SER A 97 7.26 9.31 6.41
N VAL A 98 7.37 10.19 7.41
CA VAL A 98 6.56 10.19 8.63
C VAL A 98 6.14 11.64 8.86
N VAL A 99 4.85 11.90 8.95
CA VAL A 99 4.30 13.23 9.19
C VAL A 99 3.16 13.19 10.19
N ASP A 100 2.98 14.27 10.94
CA ASP A 100 1.74 14.52 11.67
C ASP A 100 0.65 14.87 10.67
N ALA A 101 -0.40 14.07 10.67
CA ALA A 101 -1.60 14.30 9.88
C ALA A 101 -2.66 15.00 10.74
N PRO A 102 -3.63 15.70 10.12
CA PRO A 102 -4.79 16.20 10.83
C PRO A 102 -5.47 15.10 11.67
N ALA A 103 -6.02 15.45 12.82
CA ALA A 103 -6.62 14.49 13.74
C ALA A 103 -7.75 13.64 13.11
N LYS A 104 -8.41 14.16 12.07
CA LYS A 104 -9.49 13.48 11.34
C LYS A 104 -9.03 12.75 10.07
N PHE A 105 -7.75 12.85 9.70
CA PHE A 105 -7.23 12.23 8.49
C PHE A 105 -7.36 10.71 8.53
N ASN A 106 -7.81 10.14 7.42
CA ASN A 106 -7.92 8.71 7.19
C ASN A 106 -7.34 8.36 5.82
N SER A 107 -6.24 7.59 5.81
CA SER A 107 -5.53 7.21 4.58
C SER A 107 -6.42 6.54 3.54
N ARG A 108 -7.48 5.84 3.97
CA ARG A 108 -8.41 5.15 3.07
C ARG A 108 -9.46 6.10 2.49
N PHE A 109 -10.10 6.91 3.33
CA PHE A 109 -11.27 7.68 2.92
C PHE A 109 -10.92 9.04 2.34
N ASP A 110 -9.79 9.63 2.74
CA ASP A 110 -9.34 10.92 2.20
C ASP A 110 -8.51 10.80 0.92
N ALA A 111 -8.15 9.57 0.53
CA ALA A 111 -7.42 9.34 -0.72
C ALA A 111 -8.32 9.56 -1.95
N ILE A 112 -7.95 10.56 -2.76
CA ILE A 112 -8.67 10.97 -3.98
C ILE A 112 -8.51 9.96 -5.12
N SER A 113 -7.31 9.40 -5.28
CA SER A 113 -7.01 8.43 -6.34
C SER A 113 -5.87 7.50 -5.91
N ARG A 114 -5.71 6.38 -6.64
CA ARG A 114 -4.59 5.46 -6.49
C ARG A 114 -4.02 5.17 -7.87
N LYS A 115 -2.69 5.03 -7.97
CA LYS A 115 -1.99 4.75 -9.21
C LYS A 115 -1.25 3.43 -9.12
N TYR A 116 -1.47 2.58 -10.12
CA TYR A 116 -0.79 1.31 -10.27
C TYR A 116 0.13 1.36 -11.50
N LYS A 117 1.25 0.64 -11.43
CA LYS A 117 2.16 0.43 -12.56
C LYS A 117 2.41 -1.05 -12.69
N TYR A 118 2.12 -1.60 -13.86
CA TYR A 118 2.44 -2.98 -14.19
C TYR A 118 3.62 -3.00 -15.15
N TYR A 119 4.59 -3.86 -14.89
CA TYR A 119 5.79 -3.99 -15.72
C TYR A 119 5.76 -5.33 -16.43
N VAL A 120 6.02 -5.32 -17.74
CA VAL A 120 6.10 -6.52 -18.58
C VAL A 120 7.48 -6.59 -19.21
N SER A 121 8.10 -7.77 -19.18
CA SER A 121 9.39 -8.04 -19.81
C SER A 121 9.24 -9.11 -20.89
N THR A 122 9.79 -8.86 -22.07
CA THR A 122 9.84 -9.84 -23.18
C THR A 122 11.09 -10.72 -23.15
N VAL A 123 12.08 -10.36 -22.32
CA VAL A 123 13.34 -11.11 -22.16
C VAL A 123 13.42 -11.64 -20.74
N LYS A 124 13.73 -12.94 -20.61
CA LYS A 124 13.91 -13.59 -19.31
C LYS A 124 15.09 -12.94 -18.60
N SER A 125 14.86 -12.43 -17.40
CA SER A 125 15.91 -11.83 -16.57
C SER A 125 15.71 -12.22 -15.11
N PRO A 126 16.74 -12.80 -14.44
CA PRO A 126 16.63 -13.10 -13.02
C PRO A 126 16.42 -11.83 -12.18
N PHE A 127 16.92 -10.66 -12.61
CA PHE A 127 16.75 -9.38 -11.90
C PHE A 127 15.33 -8.82 -11.97
N LYS A 128 14.49 -9.30 -12.90
CA LYS A 128 13.11 -8.83 -13.08
C LYS A 128 12.05 -9.85 -12.68
N ARG A 129 12.47 -11.00 -12.14
CA ARG A 129 11.61 -12.17 -11.87
C ARG A 129 10.45 -11.89 -10.90
N PHE A 130 10.63 -10.94 -9.99
CA PHE A 130 9.60 -10.52 -9.05
C PHE A 130 9.00 -9.17 -9.42
N THR A 131 9.73 -8.31 -10.13
CA THR A 131 9.32 -6.91 -10.39
C THR A 131 8.62 -6.71 -11.74
N SER A 132 8.52 -7.74 -12.59
CA SER A 132 7.80 -7.69 -13.86
C SER A 132 7.22 -9.05 -14.24
N ALA A 133 6.11 -9.04 -14.96
CA ALA A 133 5.60 -10.24 -15.60
C ALA A 133 6.42 -10.57 -16.84
N PHE A 134 6.86 -11.83 -16.96
CA PHE A 134 7.52 -12.30 -18.16
C PHE A 134 6.48 -12.70 -19.21
N PHE A 135 6.55 -12.09 -20.39
CA PHE A 135 5.67 -12.35 -21.52
C PHE A 135 6.50 -12.45 -22.81
N PRO A 136 6.89 -13.66 -23.24
CA PRO A 136 7.85 -13.86 -24.34
C PRO A 136 7.27 -13.65 -25.74
N TYR A 137 6.01 -13.26 -25.85
CA TYR A 137 5.33 -13.11 -27.13
C TYR A 137 5.38 -11.65 -27.61
N ASN A 138 5.33 -11.47 -28.92
CA ASN A 138 5.21 -10.15 -29.51
C ASN A 138 3.84 -9.55 -29.24
N PHE A 139 3.80 -8.26 -28.92
CA PHE A 139 2.58 -7.50 -28.74
C PHE A 139 2.73 -6.11 -29.37
N SER A 140 1.62 -5.53 -29.81
CA SER A 140 1.58 -4.18 -30.35
C SER A 140 1.22 -3.20 -29.26
N LEU A 141 2.18 -2.36 -28.85
CA LEU A 141 1.91 -1.25 -27.92
C LEU A 141 0.83 -0.31 -28.45
N LYS A 142 0.77 -0.11 -29.77
CA LYS A 142 -0.28 0.69 -30.40
C LYS A 142 -1.68 0.12 -30.11
N LEU A 143 -1.87 -1.19 -30.37
CA LEU A 143 -3.16 -1.84 -30.13
C LEU A 143 -3.50 -1.92 -28.64
N MET A 144 -2.50 -2.11 -27.77
CA MET A 144 -2.72 -2.09 -26.32
C MET A 144 -3.17 -0.71 -25.82
N ASN A 145 -2.54 0.36 -26.30
CA ASN A 145 -2.92 1.74 -25.94
C ASN A 145 -4.30 2.10 -26.47
N GLU A 146 -4.63 1.67 -27.70
CA GLU A 146 -5.97 1.83 -28.27
C GLU A 146 -7.02 1.10 -27.40
N ALA A 147 -6.77 -0.15 -27.04
CA ALA A 147 -7.65 -0.92 -26.14
C ALA A 147 -7.78 -0.27 -24.75
N ALA A 148 -6.68 0.25 -24.19
CA ALA A 148 -6.67 0.89 -22.88
C ALA A 148 -7.44 2.23 -22.87
N SER A 149 -7.49 2.94 -24.00
CA SER A 149 -8.25 4.20 -24.12
C SER A 149 -9.74 4.00 -23.86
N PHE A 150 -10.30 2.84 -24.18
CA PHE A 150 -11.69 2.49 -23.88
C PHE A 150 -11.96 2.33 -22.38
N LEU A 151 -10.93 2.29 -21.52
CA LEU A 151 -11.09 2.19 -20.07
C LEU A 151 -11.19 3.57 -19.40
N LEU A 152 -10.90 4.67 -20.11
CA LEU A 152 -10.91 6.03 -19.54
C LEU A 152 -12.32 6.48 -19.13
N GLY A 153 -12.39 7.35 -18.13
CA GLY A 153 -13.64 7.92 -17.62
C GLY A 153 -14.41 7.00 -16.68
N ARG A 154 -15.68 7.36 -16.43
CA ARG A 154 -16.53 6.71 -15.44
C ARG A 154 -17.29 5.53 -16.05
N GLN A 155 -16.95 4.31 -15.64
CA GLN A 155 -17.48 3.08 -16.22
C GLN A 155 -17.72 1.98 -15.20
N ASN A 156 -18.51 0.97 -15.57
CA ASN A 156 -18.75 -0.21 -14.75
C ASN A 156 -17.68 -1.28 -15.02
N PHE A 157 -16.81 -1.52 -14.05
CA PHE A 157 -15.69 -2.45 -14.15
C PHE A 157 -16.01 -3.85 -13.62
N LYS A 158 -17.28 -4.26 -13.55
CA LYS A 158 -17.67 -5.59 -13.02
C LYS A 158 -16.91 -6.74 -13.70
N SER A 159 -16.71 -6.68 -15.02
CA SER A 159 -15.96 -7.68 -15.79
C SER A 159 -14.47 -7.79 -15.41
N PHE A 160 -13.92 -6.79 -14.73
CA PHE A 160 -12.53 -6.73 -14.26
C PHE A 160 -12.38 -7.02 -12.76
N THR A 161 -13.46 -7.47 -12.09
CA THR A 161 -13.42 -7.80 -10.67
C THR A 161 -13.35 -9.30 -10.43
N LYS A 162 -12.57 -9.72 -9.43
CA LYS A 162 -12.70 -11.08 -8.87
C LYS A 162 -14.10 -11.21 -8.27
N GLN A 163 -14.75 -12.36 -8.47
CA GLN A 163 -16.05 -12.63 -7.86
C GLN A 163 -15.95 -12.51 -6.33
N SER A 164 -16.75 -11.62 -5.75
CA SER A 164 -16.82 -11.40 -4.31
C SER A 164 -18.24 -11.06 -3.90
N VAL A 165 -18.72 -11.71 -2.84
CA VAL A 165 -20.07 -11.49 -2.27
C VAL A 165 -20.18 -10.11 -1.60
N GLN A 166 -19.05 -9.47 -1.27
CA GLN A 166 -19.02 -8.22 -0.51
C GLN A 166 -19.06 -6.96 -1.40
N GLN A 167 -18.65 -7.07 -2.67
CA GLN A 167 -18.58 -5.92 -3.57
C GLN A 167 -19.97 -5.62 -4.16
N ARG A 168 -20.56 -4.49 -3.78
CA ARG A 168 -21.89 -4.06 -4.25
C ARG A 168 -21.84 -3.00 -5.34
N HIS A 169 -20.68 -2.38 -5.56
CA HIS A 169 -20.51 -1.27 -6.49
C HIS A 169 -19.28 -1.48 -7.37
N PHE A 170 -19.44 -1.27 -8.67
CA PHE A 170 -18.41 -1.56 -9.68
C PHE A 170 -18.05 -0.34 -10.54
N VAL A 171 -18.69 0.80 -10.29
CA VAL A 171 -18.40 2.01 -11.05
C VAL A 171 -17.14 2.66 -10.50
N CYS A 172 -16.14 2.81 -11.37
CA CYS A 172 -14.90 3.51 -11.09
C CYS A 172 -14.67 4.56 -12.17
N GLU A 173 -13.85 5.56 -11.87
CA GLU A 173 -13.37 6.53 -12.84
C GLU A 173 -11.87 6.34 -13.05
N VAL A 174 -11.47 6.11 -14.31
CA VAL A 174 -10.07 5.98 -14.69
C VAL A 174 -9.60 7.30 -15.31
N PHE A 175 -8.66 7.94 -14.62
CA PHE A 175 -8.12 9.25 -15.01
C PHE A 175 -6.99 9.16 -16.04
N GLN A 176 -6.30 8.02 -16.10
CA GLN A 176 -5.14 7.80 -16.96
C GLN A 176 -5.04 6.30 -17.32
N ALA A 177 -4.76 6.02 -18.58
CA ALA A 177 -4.50 4.69 -19.14
C ALA A 177 -3.27 4.75 -20.04
#